data_AF-A0A927PDG0-F1
#
_entry.id   AF-A0A927PDG0-F1
#
_cell.length_a   1.000
_cell.length_b   1.000
_cell.length_c   1.000
_cell.angle_alpha   90.00
_cell.angle_beta   90.00
_cell.angle_gamma   90.00
#
_symmetry.space_group_name_H-M   'P 1'
#
loop_
_entity.id
_entity.type
_entity.pdbx_description
1 polymer ?
#
loop_
_entity_poly.entity_id
_entity_poly.type
_entity_poly.pdbx_seq_one_letter_code
_entity_poly.pdbx_strand_id
1 'polypeptide(L)'
;MNNSEFLQLYQNRNEELCALQRLLVRCGGEGKPHGVSSIDYSRVMRSTNERSAADCQNYDGLQAEIDSLQTQLAAMEPRFQSLMQDARNYKERLILRLYYRQRQTDEKIAEALDISVRHANRMRHALLKYLDR
;
A
#
# COMPACT_ATOMS: atom_id res chain seq x y z
N MET A 1 -64.15 20.28 9.75
CA MET A 1 -63.89 19.62 8.45
C MET A 1 -64.95 18.57 8.26
N ASN A 2 -65.80 18.76 7.24
CA ASN A 2 -66.86 17.83 6.95
C ASN A 2 -66.27 16.59 6.26
N ASN A 3 -66.80 15.39 6.53
CA ASN A 3 -66.30 14.14 5.95
C ASN A 3 -66.27 14.16 4.41
N SER A 4 -67.12 14.97 3.77
CA SER A 4 -67.13 15.20 2.33
C SER A 4 -65.88 15.92 1.81
N GLU A 5 -65.36 16.91 2.56
CA GLU A 5 -64.17 17.67 2.19
C GLU A 5 -62.91 16.80 2.29
N PHE A 6 -62.85 15.94 3.30
CA PHE A 6 -61.74 15.00 3.46
C PHE A 6 -61.68 13.97 2.33
N LEU A 7 -62.84 13.43 1.93
CA LEU A 7 -62.93 12.48 0.82
C LEU A 7 -62.53 13.10 -0.51
N GLN A 8 -62.94 14.35 -0.77
CA GLN A 8 -62.53 15.08 -1.98
C GLN A 8 -61.01 15.33 -2.00
N LEU A 9 -60.43 15.68 -0.86
CA LEU A 9 -58.99 15.94 -0.76
C LEU A 9 -58.17 14.64 -0.95
N TYR A 10 -58.68 13.51 -0.45
CA TYR A 10 -58.09 12.20 -0.67
C TYR A 10 -58.20 11.75 -2.14
N GLN A 11 -59.33 11.99 -2.80
CA GLN A 11 -59.52 11.70 -4.23
C GLN A 11 -58.57 12.52 -5.10
N ASN A 12 -58.49 13.84 -4.87
CA ASN A 12 -57.60 14.72 -5.62
C ASN A 12 -56.13 14.31 -5.47
N ARG A 13 -55.69 13.97 -4.25
CA ARG A 13 -54.31 13.50 -4.03
C ARG A 13 -54.02 12.16 -4.73
N ASN A 14 -54.99 11.27 -4.78
CA ASN A 14 -54.82 10.00 -5.50
C ASN A 14 -54.77 10.21 -7.02
N GLU A 15 -55.51 11.17 -7.56
CA GLU A 15 -55.42 11.55 -8.97
C GLU A 15 -54.05 12.14 -9.31
N GLU A 16 -53.49 12.99 -8.44
CA GLU A 16 -52.12 13.52 -8.57
C GLU A 16 -51.07 12.40 -8.52
N LEU A 17 -51.19 11.46 -7.58
CA LEU A 17 -50.29 10.31 -7.49
C LEU A 17 -50.36 9.42 -8.73
N CYS A 18 -51.57 9.16 -9.25
CA CYS A 18 -51.77 8.42 -10.49
C CYS A 18 -51.24 9.17 -11.72
N ALA A 19 -51.25 10.50 -11.72
CA ALA A 19 -50.66 11.32 -12.78
C ALA A 19 -49.12 11.27 -12.74
N LEU A 20 -48.54 11.36 -11.54
CA LEU A 20 -47.10 11.25 -11.31
C LEU A 20 -46.58 9.85 -11.66
N GLN A 21 -47.32 8.79 -11.31
CA GLN A 21 -46.96 7.43 -11.69
C GLN A 21 -47.00 7.23 -13.21
N ARG A 22 -47.99 7.82 -13.90
CA ARG A 22 -48.04 7.84 -15.38
C ARG A 22 -46.91 8.66 -16.02
N LEU A 23 -46.38 9.66 -15.33
CA LEU A 23 -45.19 10.40 -15.78
C LEU A 23 -43.92 9.58 -15.56
N LEU A 24 -43.76 8.93 -14.41
CA LEU A 24 -42.61 8.07 -14.13
C LEU A 24 -42.55 6.85 -15.05
N VAL A 25 -43.68 6.24 -15.38
CA VAL A 25 -43.74 5.15 -16.37
C VAL A 25 -43.39 5.65 -17.78
N ARG A 26 -43.78 6.89 -18.13
CA ARG A 26 -43.34 7.54 -19.38
C ARG A 26 -41.84 7.88 -19.38
N CYS A 27 -41.26 8.21 -18.23
CA CYS A 27 -39.83 8.48 -18.09
C CYS A 27 -38.99 7.21 -17.95
N GLY A 28 -39.58 6.10 -17.51
CA GLY A 28 -38.90 4.82 -17.28
C GLY A 28 -39.07 3.79 -18.42
N GLY A 29 -39.98 4.04 -19.36
CA GLY A 29 -40.24 3.17 -20.51
C GLY A 29 -39.50 3.62 -21.76
N GLU A 30 -38.46 2.87 -22.13
CA GLU A 30 -37.89 2.75 -23.48
C GLU A 30 -37.55 4.06 -24.21
N GLY A 31 -36.35 4.58 -23.93
CA GLY A 31 -35.71 5.55 -24.80
C GLY A 31 -34.38 5.96 -24.20
N LYS A 32 -33.28 5.53 -24.83
CA LYS A 32 -31.96 6.14 -24.59
C LYS A 32 -32.17 7.67 -24.67
N PRO A 33 -31.78 8.45 -23.64
CA PRO A 33 -31.98 9.89 -23.70
C PRO A 33 -31.17 10.43 -24.89
N HIS A 34 -31.86 10.75 -25.98
CA HIS A 34 -31.27 11.46 -27.09
C HIS A 34 -30.87 12.84 -26.57
N GLY A 35 -29.57 13.03 -26.35
CA GLY A 35 -28.99 14.30 -25.91
C GLY A 35 -28.27 14.27 -24.56
N VAL A 36 -28.27 13.16 -23.82
CA VAL A 36 -27.39 13.02 -22.64
C VAL A 36 -26.30 12.05 -23.03
N SER A 37 -25.14 12.59 -23.44
CA SER A 37 -23.90 11.83 -23.44
C SER A 37 -23.84 11.07 -22.12
N SER A 38 -23.59 9.75 -22.15
CA SER A 38 -23.19 9.02 -20.95
C SER A 38 -21.99 9.76 -20.38
N ILE A 39 -22.23 10.65 -19.40
CA ILE A 39 -21.18 11.36 -18.71
C ILE A 39 -20.52 10.27 -17.87
N ASP A 40 -19.36 9.85 -18.33
CA ASP A 40 -18.48 9.00 -17.56
C ASP A 40 -18.03 9.82 -16.34
N TYR A 41 -18.68 9.59 -15.20
CA TYR A 41 -18.41 10.33 -13.95
C TYR A 41 -16.98 10.10 -13.43
N SER A 42 -16.26 9.14 -14.01
CA SER A 42 -14.81 8.99 -13.81
C SER A 42 -14.00 10.20 -14.31
N ARG A 43 -14.56 11.02 -15.21
CA ARG A 43 -13.96 12.24 -15.78
C ARG A 43 -14.65 13.55 -15.39
N VAL A 44 -15.68 13.51 -14.54
CA VAL A 44 -16.29 14.74 -14.04
C VAL A 44 -15.25 15.46 -13.19
N MET A 45 -14.86 16.66 -13.63
CA MET A 45 -14.06 17.58 -12.85
C MET A 45 -14.73 17.75 -11.49
N ARG A 46 -14.11 17.18 -10.45
CA ARG A 46 -14.57 17.30 -9.06
C ARG A 46 -14.73 18.78 -8.78
N SER A 47 -15.96 19.22 -8.49
CA SER A 47 -16.19 20.63 -8.23
C SER A 47 -15.33 21.05 -7.03
N THR A 48 -14.51 22.08 -7.20
CA THR A 48 -13.51 22.52 -6.22
C THR A 48 -14.10 23.23 -5.00
N ASN A 49 -15.43 23.31 -4.89
CA ASN A 49 -16.11 24.23 -3.98
C ASN A 49 -16.93 23.54 -2.87
N GLU A 50 -16.97 22.20 -2.84
CA GLU A 50 -17.62 21.45 -1.76
C GLU A 50 -16.59 21.04 -0.71
N ARG A 51 -16.92 21.10 0.60
CA ARG A 51 -16.04 20.63 1.70
C ARG A 51 -15.52 19.21 1.45
N SER A 52 -16.37 18.37 0.86
CA SER A 52 -16.02 17.01 0.41
C SER A 52 -14.85 16.95 -0.58
N ALA A 53 -14.74 17.93 -1.49
CA ALA A 53 -13.64 17.99 -2.46
C ALA A 53 -12.30 18.36 -1.81
N ALA A 54 -12.31 19.24 -0.82
CA ALA A 54 -11.12 19.57 -0.03
C ALA A 54 -10.67 18.38 0.81
N ASP A 55 -11.60 17.65 1.44
CA ASP A 55 -11.30 16.44 2.20
C ASP A 55 -10.74 15.33 1.29
N CYS A 56 -11.28 15.16 0.08
CA CYS A 56 -10.72 14.22 -0.90
C CYS A 56 -9.31 14.60 -1.36
N GLN A 57 -9.03 15.88 -1.63
CA GLN A 57 -7.68 16.33 -2.01
C GLN A 57 -6.67 16.14 -0.88
N ASN A 58 -7.08 16.37 0.37
CA ASN A 58 -6.24 16.09 1.53
C ASN A 58 -5.95 14.59 1.68
N TYR A 59 -6.96 13.73 1.45
CA TYR A 59 -6.77 12.28 1.44
C TYR A 59 -5.85 11.82 0.32
N ASP A 60 -6.02 12.34 -0.90
CA ASP A 60 -5.17 12.03 -2.05
C ASP A 60 -3.71 12.48 -1.78
N GLY A 61 -3.52 13.63 -1.12
CA GLY A 61 -2.21 14.12 -0.67
C GLY A 61 -1.56 13.23 0.39
N LEU A 62 -2.31 12.84 1.42
CA LEU A 62 -1.85 11.92 2.47
C LEU A 62 -1.51 10.54 1.89
N GLN A 63 -2.30 10.05 0.92
CA GLN A 63 -2.05 8.79 0.26
C GLN A 63 -0.74 8.83 -0.53
N ALA A 64 -0.48 9.91 -1.26
CA ALA A 64 0.77 10.11 -1.98
C ALA A 64 1.98 10.19 -1.02
N GLU A 65 1.82 10.83 0.14
CA GLU A 65 2.86 10.86 1.18
C GLU A 65 3.13 9.45 1.74
N ILE A 66 2.08 8.68 2.05
CA ILE A 66 2.20 7.30 2.50
C ILE A 66 2.92 6.43 1.47
N ASP A 67 2.54 6.52 0.20
CA ASP A 67 3.19 5.76 -0.88
C ASP A 67 4.67 6.16 -1.02
N SER A 68 4.99 7.46 -0.87
CA SER A 68 6.38 7.94 -0.88
C SER A 68 7.20 7.41 0.31
N LEU A 69 6.60 7.31 1.50
CA LEU A 69 7.27 6.77 2.68
C LEU A 69 7.45 5.25 2.56
N GLN A 70 6.46 4.55 2.01
CA GLN A 70 6.56 3.11 1.75
C GLN A 70 7.69 2.79 0.76
N THR A 71 7.80 3.58 -0.31
CA THR A 71 8.90 3.41 -1.27
C THR A 71 10.27 3.71 -0.65
N GLN A 72 10.37 4.73 0.20
CA GLN A 72 11.60 5.01 0.95
C GLN A 72 11.97 3.87 1.91
N LEU A 73 10.99 3.33 2.66
CA LEU A 73 11.21 2.19 3.56
C LEU A 73 11.67 0.95 2.80
N ALA A 74 11.00 0.63 1.68
CA ALA A 74 11.39 -0.48 0.81
C ALA A 74 12.81 -0.30 0.24
N ALA A 75 13.24 0.95 -0.01
CA ALA A 75 14.60 1.24 -0.44
C ALA A 75 15.65 1.15 0.70
N MET A 76 15.24 1.32 1.96
CA MET A 76 16.13 1.18 3.12
C MET A 76 16.38 -0.26 3.51
N GLU A 77 15.39 -1.15 3.32
CA GLU A 77 15.51 -2.57 3.64
C GLU A 77 16.74 -3.27 3.04
N PRO A 78 17.06 -3.15 1.73
CA PRO A 78 18.26 -3.77 1.16
C PRO A 78 19.55 -3.16 1.72
N ARG A 79 19.56 -1.87 2.07
CA ARG A 79 20.72 -1.21 2.70
C ARG A 79 20.96 -1.75 4.11
N PHE A 80 19.88 -1.99 4.86
CA PHE A 80 19.99 -2.60 6.18
C PHE A 80 20.48 -4.04 6.10
N GLN A 81 19.97 -4.82 5.14
CA GLN A 81 20.45 -6.19 4.90
C GLN A 81 21.94 -6.21 4.50
N SER A 82 22.40 -5.30 3.65
CA SER A 82 23.82 -5.21 3.29
C SER A 82 24.69 -4.84 4.50
N LEU A 83 24.27 -3.87 5.31
CA LEU A 83 24.98 -3.49 6.54
C LEU A 83 25.05 -4.65 7.55
N MET A 84 23.97 -5.40 7.71
CA MET A 84 23.94 -6.58 8.57
C MET A 84 24.89 -7.68 8.07
N GLN A 85 24.96 -7.87 6.76
CA GLN A 85 25.90 -8.81 6.16
C GLN A 85 27.35 -8.37 6.36
N ASP A 86 27.63 -7.08 6.19
CA ASP A 86 28.96 -6.52 6.44
C ASP A 86 29.37 -6.65 7.90
N ALA A 87 28.47 -6.35 8.84
CA ALA A 87 28.73 -6.52 10.27
C ALA A 87 29.05 -7.98 10.63
N ARG A 88 28.33 -8.95 10.06
CA ARG A 88 28.64 -10.38 10.21
C ARG A 88 30.03 -10.71 9.66
N ASN A 89 30.34 -10.26 8.45
CA ASN A 89 31.64 -10.45 7.82
C ASN A 89 32.78 -9.86 8.67
N TYR A 90 32.59 -8.67 9.27
CA TYR A 90 33.59 -8.05 10.13
C TYR A 90 33.79 -8.82 11.44
N LYS A 91 32.71 -9.27 12.08
CA LYS A 91 32.79 -10.12 13.28
C LYS A 91 33.59 -11.38 12.99
N GLU A 92 33.26 -12.07 11.90
CA GLU A 92 33.96 -13.28 11.46
C GLU A 92 35.46 -13.04 11.22
N ARG A 93 35.82 -11.96 10.51
CA ARG A 93 37.22 -11.61 10.26
C ARG A 93 37.99 -11.27 11.54
N LEU A 94 37.35 -10.58 12.48
CA LEU A 94 37.95 -10.26 13.78
C LEU A 94 38.28 -11.53 14.55
N ILE A 95 37.33 -12.47 14.60
CA ILE A 95 37.52 -13.76 15.26
C ILE A 95 38.68 -14.51 14.62
N LEU A 96 38.70 -14.67 13.29
CA LEU A 96 39.81 -15.32 12.60
C LEU A 96 41.16 -14.68 12.91
N ARG A 97 41.25 -13.34 12.89
CA ARG A 97 42.49 -12.63 13.23
C ARG A 97 42.98 -12.93 14.64
N LEU A 98 42.07 -12.97 15.62
CA LEU A 98 42.43 -13.30 17.02
C LEU A 98 42.91 -14.75 17.14
N TYR A 99 42.23 -15.69 16.49
CA TYR A 99 42.59 -17.11 16.56
C TYR A 99 43.91 -17.43 15.85
N TYR A 100 44.17 -16.84 14.67
CA TYR A 100 45.47 -17.02 14.00
C TYR A 100 46.62 -16.32 14.73
N ARG A 101 46.36 -15.17 15.39
CA ARG A 101 47.35 -14.55 16.29
C ARG A 101 47.75 -15.50 17.42
N GLN A 102 46.81 -16.31 17.90
CA GLN A 102 47.04 -17.34 18.93
C GLN A 102 47.51 -18.68 18.37
N ARG A 103 47.78 -18.80 17.06
CA ARG A 103 48.18 -20.03 16.37
C ARG A 103 47.21 -21.22 16.57
N GLN A 104 45.91 -20.95 16.67
CA GLN A 104 44.90 -22.01 16.77
C GLN A 104 44.64 -22.65 15.39
N THR A 105 44.14 -23.88 15.38
CA THR A 105 43.76 -24.62 14.18
C THR A 105 42.34 -24.28 13.73
N ASP A 106 42.05 -24.52 12.45
CA ASP A 106 40.72 -24.29 11.86
C ASP A 106 39.63 -25.15 12.53
N GLU A 107 40.02 -26.30 13.11
CA GLU A 107 39.14 -27.18 13.90
C GLU A 107 38.67 -26.53 15.19
N LYS A 108 39.56 -25.86 15.93
CA LYS A 108 39.19 -25.15 17.17
C LYS A 108 38.36 -23.91 16.90
N ILE A 109 38.61 -23.24 15.77
CA ILE A 109 37.77 -22.14 15.31
C ILE A 109 36.37 -22.66 14.99
N ALA A 110 36.28 -23.79 14.29
CA ALA A 110 35.04 -24.44 13.94
C ALA A 110 34.22 -24.83 15.18
N GLU A 111 34.87 -25.41 16.18
CA GLU A 111 34.26 -25.74 17.48
C GLU A 111 33.78 -24.47 18.23
N ALA A 112 34.61 -23.44 18.33
CA ALA A 112 34.27 -22.23 19.06
C ALA A 112 33.15 -21.38 18.42
N LEU A 113 33.01 -21.48 17.09
CA LEU A 113 31.99 -20.78 16.32
C LEU A 113 30.74 -21.65 16.05
N ASP A 114 30.76 -22.93 16.45
CA ASP A 114 29.73 -23.92 16.12
C ASP A 114 29.46 -23.98 14.60
N ILE A 115 30.53 -24.05 13.81
CA ILE A 115 30.49 -24.11 12.34
C ILE A 115 31.24 -25.34 11.85
N SER A 116 30.98 -25.75 10.61
CA SER A 116 31.79 -26.79 9.97
C SER A 116 33.24 -26.32 9.72
N VAL A 117 34.20 -27.24 9.85
CA VAL A 117 35.62 -26.99 9.49
C VAL A 117 35.76 -26.48 8.05
N ARG A 118 34.93 -26.98 7.11
CA ARG A 118 34.92 -26.47 5.72
C ARG A 118 34.49 -25.01 5.63
N HIS A 119 33.64 -24.54 6.53
CA HIS A 119 33.24 -23.14 6.60
C HIS A 119 34.38 -22.30 7.17
N ALA A 120 34.99 -22.72 8.28
CA ALA A 120 36.19 -22.07 8.84
C ALA A 120 37.33 -21.95 7.80
N ASN A 121 37.60 -23.02 7.03
CA ASN A 121 38.58 -23.00 5.95
C ASN A 121 38.23 -21.97 4.86
N ARG A 122 36.96 -21.87 4.45
CA ARG A 122 36.51 -20.86 3.48
C ARG A 122 36.70 -19.44 4.02
N MET A 123 36.37 -19.24 5.29
CA MET A 123 36.57 -17.96 5.96
C MET A 123 38.06 -17.59 6.02
N ARG A 124 38.94 -18.55 6.33
CA ARG A 124 40.41 -18.38 6.29
C ARG A 124 40.88 -17.92 4.90
N HIS A 125 40.45 -18.62 3.85
CA HIS A 125 40.82 -18.26 2.49
C HIS A 125 40.32 -16.87 2.09
N ALA A 126 39.10 -16.50 2.49
CA ALA A 126 38.56 -15.17 2.26
C ALA A 126 39.36 -14.09 3.01
N LEU A 127 39.79 -14.36 4.24
CA LEU A 127 40.65 -13.48 5.03
C LEU A 127 42.02 -13.28 4.35
N LEU A 128 42.68 -14.36 3.94
CA LEU A 128 43.98 -14.30 3.26
C LEU A 128 43.90 -13.47 1.98
N LYS A 129 42.89 -13.72 1.14
CA LYS A 129 42.65 -12.94 -0.09
C LYS A 129 42.41 -11.45 0.18
N TYR A 130 41.87 -11.10 1.34
CA TYR A 130 41.66 -9.71 1.74
C TYR A 130 42.95 -9.06 2.24
N LEU A 131 43.83 -9.81 2.91
CA LEU A 131 45.14 -9.32 3.36
C LEU A 131 46.15 -9.14 2.21
N ASP A 132 45.99 -9.92 1.13
CA ASP A 132 46.82 -9.82 -0.08
C ASP A 132 46.47 -8.61 -0.98
N ARG A 133 45.40 -7.86 -0.66
CA ARG A 133 44.99 -6.64 -1.36
C ARG A 133 45.50 -5.40 -0.65
#